data_AF-A0A7C3MXI0-F1
#
_entry.id   AF-A0A7C3MXI0-F1
#
_cell.length_a   1.000
_cell.length_b   1.000
_cell.length_c   1.000
_cell.angle_alpha   90.00
_cell.angle_beta   90.00
_cell.angle_gamma   90.00
#
_symmetry.space_group_name_H-M   'P 1'
#
loop_
_entity.id
_entity.type
_entity.pdbx_description
1 polymer ?
#
loop_
_entity_poly.entity_id
_entity_poly.type
_entity_poly.pdbx_seq_one_letter_code
_entity_poly.pdbx_strand_id
1 'polypeptide(L)'
;MSKPRRVEKTIKISIALTFVVACGVVVLGMGIYFYAGRDLPSIQALKHYQPSAVSKFYSEDGELIAEYFVERREGVPVNKIPVALIQAFVAGEDARFFRHRGLDYIAILRA
;
A
#
# COMPACT_ATOMS: atom_id res chain seq x y z
N MET A 1 -32.61 -13.50 -45.38
CA MET A 1 -32.03 -12.14 -45.48
C MET A 1 -30.56 -12.23 -45.05
N SER A 2 -29.64 -12.49 -46.00
CA SER A 2 -28.22 -12.68 -45.70
C SER A 2 -27.58 -11.35 -45.33
N LYS A 3 -27.03 -11.23 -44.11
CA LYS A 3 -26.28 -10.03 -43.71
C LYS A 3 -25.18 -9.79 -44.75
N PRO A 4 -25.02 -8.56 -45.27
CA PRO A 4 -24.05 -8.30 -46.32
C PRO A 4 -22.64 -8.61 -45.79
N ARG A 5 -21.85 -9.38 -46.57
CA ARG A 5 -20.48 -9.83 -46.22
C ARG A 5 -19.55 -8.74 -45.67
N ARG A 6 -19.83 -7.47 -46.00
CA ARG A 6 -19.12 -6.28 -45.48
C ARG A 6 -19.33 -6.06 -43.98
N VAL A 7 -20.54 -6.29 -43.47
CA VAL A 7 -20.90 -6.10 -42.05
C VAL A 7 -20.28 -7.19 -41.17
N GLU A 8 -20.20 -8.42 -41.66
CA GLU A 8 -19.52 -9.51 -40.94
C GLU A 8 -18.01 -9.23 -40.81
N LYS A 9 -17.38 -8.71 -41.88
CA LYS A 9 -15.97 -8.35 -41.88
C LYS A 9 -15.67 -7.20 -40.91
N THR A 10 -16.51 -6.15 -40.86
CA THR A 10 -16.32 -5.04 -39.92
C THR A 10 -16.48 -5.47 -38.47
N ILE A 11 -17.42 -6.38 -38.17
CA ILE A 11 -17.61 -6.92 -36.81
C ILE A 11 -16.39 -7.76 -36.38
N LYS A 12 -15.86 -8.60 -37.27
CA LYS A 12 -14.65 -9.39 -36.96
C LYS A 12 -13.44 -8.49 -36.70
N ILE A 13 -13.28 -7.42 -37.48
CA ILE A 13 -12.20 -6.44 -37.29
C ILE A 13 -12.36 -5.68 -35.98
N SER A 14 -13.57 -5.25 -35.62
CA SER A 14 -13.80 -4.53 -34.36
C SER A 14 -13.51 -5.42 -33.15
N ILE A 15 -13.95 -6.68 -33.19
CA ILE A 15 -13.66 -7.65 -32.12
C ILE A 15 -12.15 -7.89 -31.99
N ALA A 16 -11.45 -8.08 -33.11
CA ALA A 16 -9.99 -8.25 -33.11
C ALA A 16 -9.28 -7.02 -32.55
N LEU A 17 -9.71 -5.81 -32.92
CA LEU A 17 -9.14 -4.57 -32.41
C LEU A 17 -9.36 -4.41 -30.90
N THR A 18 -10.58 -4.66 -30.41
CA THR A 18 -10.87 -4.64 -28.97
C THR A 18 -10.02 -5.64 -28.20
N PHE A 19 -9.83 -6.85 -28.74
CA PHE A 19 -8.98 -7.87 -28.13
C PHE A 19 -7.51 -7.41 -28.04
N VAL A 20 -6.97 -6.85 -29.13
CA VAL A 20 -5.59 -6.31 -29.15
C VAL A 20 -5.41 -5.19 -28.12
N VAL A 21 -6.38 -4.27 -28.02
CA VAL A 21 -6.34 -3.20 -27.02
C VAL A 21 -6.39 -3.77 -25.60
N ALA A 22 -7.29 -4.72 -25.33
CA ALA A 22 -7.39 -5.36 -24.02
C ALA A 22 -6.08 -6.07 -23.62
N CYS A 23 -5.47 -6.82 -24.55
CA CYS A 23 -4.16 -7.43 -24.31
C CYS A 23 -3.07 -6.38 -24.07
N GLY A 24 -3.07 -5.27 -24.81
CA GLY A 24 -2.14 -4.17 -24.61
C GLY A 24 -2.25 -3.56 -23.21
N VAL A 25 -3.47 -3.34 -22.71
CA VAL A 25 -3.71 -2.85 -21.34
C VAL A 25 -3.20 -3.83 -20.30
N VAL A 26 -3.42 -5.14 -20.47
CA VAL A 26 -2.92 -6.17 -19.54
C VAL A 26 -1.39 -6.17 -19.51
N VAL A 27 -0.74 -6.16 -20.68
CA VAL A 27 0.72 -6.14 -20.78
C VAL A 27 1.31 -4.89 -20.14
N LEU A 28 0.71 -3.72 -20.41
CA LEU A 28 1.13 -2.46 -19.80
C LEU A 28 0.95 -2.50 -18.27
N GLY A 29 -0.19 -2.99 -17.79
CA GLY A 29 -0.48 -3.14 -16.36
C GLY A 29 0.50 -4.07 -15.66
N MET A 30 0.85 -5.20 -16.26
CA MET A 30 1.90 -6.09 -15.73
C MET A 30 3.26 -5.41 -15.74
N GLY A 31 3.61 -4.68 -16.81
CA GLY A 31 4.84 -3.90 -16.88
C GLY A 31 4.97 -2.89 -15.75
N ILE A 32 3.91 -2.13 -15.47
CA ILE A 32 3.83 -1.18 -14.36
C ILE A 32 3.95 -1.91 -13.02
N TYR A 33 3.21 -3.00 -12.82
CA TYR A 33 3.25 -3.78 -11.58
C TYR A 33 4.66 -4.27 -11.25
N PHE A 34 5.36 -4.88 -12.22
CA PHE A 34 6.72 -5.35 -12.02
C PHE A 34 7.71 -4.20 -11.88
N TYR A 35 7.54 -3.11 -12.62
CA TYR A 35 8.41 -1.94 -12.48
C TYR A 35 8.29 -1.32 -11.08
N ALA A 36 7.06 -1.06 -10.64
CA ALA A 36 6.78 -0.49 -9.32
C ALA A 36 7.19 -1.43 -8.17
N GLY A 37 7.06 -2.75 -8.37
CA GLY A 37 7.38 -3.75 -7.35
C GLY A 37 8.86 -4.11 -7.20
N ARG A 38 9.76 -3.65 -8.10
CA ARG A 38 11.18 -4.06 -8.11
C ARG A 38 11.95 -3.66 -6.85
N ASP A 39 11.68 -2.46 -6.34
CA ASP A 39 12.41 -1.89 -5.21
C ASP A 39 11.68 -2.12 -3.86
N LEU A 40 10.58 -2.87 -3.86
CA LEU A 40 9.83 -3.14 -2.64
C LEU A 40 10.57 -4.17 -1.77
N PRO A 41 10.73 -3.89 -0.46
CA PRO A 41 11.28 -4.87 0.46
C PRO A 41 10.36 -6.09 0.58
N SER A 42 10.93 -7.22 0.98
CA SER A 42 10.16 -8.45 1.16
C SER A 42 9.09 -8.26 2.25
N ILE A 43 7.91 -8.84 2.03
CA ILE A 43 6.82 -8.81 3.02
C ILE A 43 7.23 -9.51 4.32
N GLN A 44 8.20 -10.43 4.27
CA GLN A 44 8.73 -11.09 5.46
C GLN A 44 9.47 -10.11 6.38
N ALA A 45 10.15 -9.10 5.83
CA ALA A 45 10.79 -8.07 6.63
C ALA A 45 9.77 -7.25 7.45
N LEU A 46 8.54 -7.09 6.96
CA LEU A 46 7.48 -6.40 7.70
C LEU A 46 7.04 -7.17 8.95
N LYS A 47 7.11 -8.51 8.94
CA LYS A 47 6.77 -9.34 10.11
C LYS A 47 7.81 -9.23 11.23
N HIS A 48 9.06 -8.92 10.87
CA HIS A 48 10.18 -8.85 11.79
C HIS A 48 10.79 -7.45 11.83
N TYR A 49 9.98 -6.42 11.59
CA TYR A 49 10.44 -5.04 11.67
C TYR A 49 10.79 -4.68 13.12
N GLN A 50 12.08 -4.48 13.36
CA GLN A 50 12.62 -4.03 14.64
C GLN A 50 13.30 -2.67 14.45
N PRO A 51 12.59 -1.56 14.73
CA PRO A 51 13.18 -0.24 14.61
C PRO A 51 14.28 -0.05 15.66
N SER A 52 15.26 0.82 15.36
CA SER A 52 16.21 1.29 16.36
C SER A 52 15.44 1.92 17.52
N ALA A 53 15.71 1.48 18.74
CA ALA A 53 15.08 1.92 19.97
C ALA A 53 16.10 2.56 20.91
N VAL A 54 15.63 3.34 21.87
CA VAL A 54 16.48 3.99 22.86
C VAL A 54 17.07 2.97 23.83
N SER A 55 18.40 2.99 24.00
CA SER A 55 19.09 2.30 25.08
C SER A 55 19.09 3.18 26.33
N LYS A 56 18.62 2.66 27.46
CA LYS A 56 18.52 3.39 28.74
C LYS A 56 19.45 2.78 29.77
N PHE A 57 20.24 3.63 30.44
CA PHE A 57 21.16 3.26 31.50
C PHE A 57 20.58 3.71 32.83
N TYR A 58 20.42 2.79 33.78
CA TYR A 58 19.85 3.08 35.10
C TYR A 58 20.91 2.92 36.20
N SER A 59 20.77 3.69 37.28
CA SER A 59 21.56 3.53 38.51
C SER A 59 21.12 2.29 39.29
N GLU A 60 21.90 1.92 40.31
CA GLU A 60 21.53 0.83 41.22
C GLU A 60 20.20 1.10 41.92
N ASP A 61 19.88 2.37 42.18
CA ASP A 61 18.62 2.82 42.77
C ASP A 61 17.47 2.91 41.75
N GLY A 62 17.72 2.58 40.48
CA GLY A 62 16.72 2.58 39.40
C GLY A 62 16.50 3.94 38.73
N GLU A 63 17.32 4.96 39.02
CA GLU A 63 17.22 6.27 38.37
C GLU A 63 17.83 6.24 36.97
N LEU A 64 17.19 6.90 36.00
CA LEU A 64 17.73 7.01 34.64
C LEU A 64 18.97 7.92 34.64
N ILE A 65 20.13 7.35 34.32
CA ILE A 65 21.41 8.07 34.23
C ILE A 65 21.59 8.68 32.84
N ALA A 66 21.34 7.88 31.80
CA ALA A 66 21.60 8.27 30.43
C ALA A 66 20.74 7.51 29.42
N GLU A 67 20.56 8.12 28.25
CA GLU A 67 19.96 7.50 27.08
C GLU A 67 20.95 7.56 25.91
N TYR A 68 21.05 6.48 25.13
CA TYR A 68 21.82 6.44 23.89
C TYR A 68 20.94 5.98 22.73
N PHE A 69 20.92 6.76 21.66
CA PHE A 69 20.10 6.49 20.47
C PHE A 69 20.64 7.20 19.23
N VAL A 70 20.39 6.61 18.06
CA VAL A 70 20.49 7.31 16.77
C VAL A 70 19.19 8.08 16.51
N GLU A 71 18.07 7.39 16.68
CA GLU A 71 16.73 7.94 16.59
C GLU A 71 16.00 7.69 17.91
N ARG A 72 15.42 8.74 18.49
CA ARG A 72 14.71 8.62 19.76
C ARG A 72 13.34 7.98 19.57
N ARG A 73 13.29 6.65 19.52
CA ARG A 73 12.04 5.89 19.39
C ARG A 73 11.70 5.11 20.66
N GLU A 74 10.46 5.29 21.11
CA GLU A 74 9.84 4.48 22.16
C GLU A 74 8.64 3.73 21.60
N GLY A 75 8.71 2.41 21.63
CA GLY A 75 7.60 1.55 21.20
C GLY A 75 6.49 1.54 22.24
N VAL A 76 5.29 2.00 21.85
CA VAL A 76 4.10 1.93 22.69
C VAL A 76 3.11 0.96 22.06
N PRO A 77 2.63 -0.05 22.80
CA PRO A 77 1.62 -0.96 22.26
C PRO A 77 0.32 -0.20 21.99
N VAL A 78 -0.35 -0.51 20.88
CA VAL A 78 -1.52 0.24 20.39
C VAL A 78 -2.65 0.33 21.43
N ASN A 79 -2.81 -0.70 22.26
CA ASN A 79 -3.82 -0.73 23.32
C ASN A 79 -3.58 0.28 24.47
N LYS A 80 -2.37 0.84 24.59
CA LYS A 80 -2.04 1.92 25.53
C LYS A 80 -2.24 3.31 24.93
N ILE A 81 -2.50 3.42 23.63
CA ILE A 81 -2.69 4.70 22.94
C ILE A 81 -4.14 5.16 23.12
N PRO A 82 -4.39 6.42 23.51
CA PRO A 82 -5.75 6.94 23.62
C PRO A 82 -6.52 6.82 22.29
N VAL A 83 -7.77 6.34 22.36
CA VAL A 83 -8.61 6.13 21.18
C VAL A 83 -8.78 7.43 20.36
N ALA A 84 -8.93 8.56 21.05
CA ALA A 84 -9.03 9.87 20.40
C ALA A 84 -7.78 10.23 19.57
N LEU A 85 -6.58 9.84 20.04
CA LEU A 85 -5.34 10.07 19.30
C LEU A 85 -5.26 9.20 18.04
N ILE A 86 -5.62 7.91 18.15
CA ILE A 86 -5.70 7.00 16.99
C ILE A 86 -6.67 7.57 15.96
N GLN A 87 -7.86 7.99 16.40
CA GLN A 87 -8.89 8.55 15.51
C GLN A 87 -8.44 9.85 14.85
N ALA A 88 -7.79 10.76 15.59
CA ALA A 88 -7.28 12.01 15.04
C ALA A 88 -6.20 11.77 13.98
N PHE A 89 -5.26 10.86 14.25
CA PHE A 89 -4.21 10.50 13.31
C PHE A 89 -4.79 9.86 12.03
N VAL A 90 -5.67 8.86 12.19
CA VAL A 90 -6.33 8.18 11.07
C VAL A 90 -7.17 9.16 10.26
N ALA A 91 -7.88 10.10 10.88
CA ALA A 91 -8.67 11.10 10.15
C ALA A 91 -7.81 12.02 9.27
N GLY A 92 -6.57 12.31 9.67
CA GLY A 92 -5.64 13.17 8.91
C GLY A 92 -4.91 12.44 7.78
N GLU A 93 -4.44 11.22 8.03
CA GLU A 93 -3.63 10.46 7.08
C GLU A 93 -4.46 9.59 6.13
N ASP A 94 -5.43 8.85 6.68
CA ASP A 94 -6.26 7.90 5.93
C ASP A 94 -7.60 7.69 6.65
N ALA A 95 -8.58 8.56 6.38
CA ALA A 95 -9.87 8.56 7.07
C ALA A 95 -10.67 7.24 6.91
N ARG A 96 -10.29 6.38 5.95
CA ARG A 96 -10.93 5.10 5.69
C ARG A 96 -10.04 3.91 5.99
N PHE A 97 -8.91 4.10 6.66
CA PHE A 97 -7.93 3.06 6.99
C PHE A 97 -8.56 1.73 7.45
N PHE A 98 -9.51 1.78 8.38
CA PHE A 98 -10.18 0.58 8.92
C PHE A 98 -11.30 0.00 8.03
N ARG A 99 -11.61 0.64 6.90
CA ARG A 99 -12.68 0.24 5.97
C ARG A 99 -12.16 -0.44 4.71
N HIS A 100 -10.85 -0.40 4.44
CA HIS A 100 -10.22 -1.12 3.32
C HIS A 100 -9.12 -2.06 3.79
N ARG A 101 -8.65 -2.93 2.90
CA ARG A 101 -7.63 -3.95 3.17
C ARG A 101 -6.28 -3.58 2.52
N GLY A 102 -5.86 -2.33 2.70
CA GLY A 102 -4.60 -1.81 2.15
C GLY A 102 -4.82 -0.77 1.05
N LEU A 103 -5.49 -1.11 -0.06
CA LEU A 103 -5.77 -0.16 -1.13
C LEU A 103 -7.16 0.45 -1.01
N ASP A 104 -7.22 1.78 -0.99
CA ASP A 104 -8.47 2.54 -1.07
C ASP A 104 -8.79 2.90 -2.53
N TYR A 105 -9.50 2.00 -3.22
CA TYR A 105 -9.88 2.21 -4.62
C TYR A 105 -10.76 3.44 -4.85
N ILE A 106 -11.58 3.82 -3.86
CA ILE A 106 -12.43 5.01 -4.00
C ILE A 106 -11.57 6.28 -3.92
N ALA A 107 -10.55 6.29 -3.05
CA ALA A 107 -9.60 7.40 -2.99
C ALA A 107 -8.77 7.49 -4.27
N ILE A 108 -8.29 6.35 -4.79
CA ILE A 108 -7.50 6.28 -6.03
C ILE A 108 -8.31 6.77 -7.24
N LEU A 109 -9.59 6.40 -7.34
CA LEU A 109 -10.45 6.85 -8.44
C LEU A 109 -10.82 8.33 -8.37
N ARG A 110 -10.79 8.92 -7.16
CA ARG A 110 -11.12 10.34 -6.93
C ARG A 110 -9.92 11.25 -7.17
N ALA A 111 -8.72 10.79 -6.84
CA ALA A 111 -7.47 11.54 -6.98
C ALA A 111 -7.12 11.79 -8.46
#